data_AF-D2BBT3-F1
#
_entry.id   AF-D2BBT3-F1
#
_cell.length_a   1.000
_cell.length_b   1.000
_cell.length_c   1.000
_cell.angle_alpha   90.00
_cell.angle_beta   90.00
_cell.angle_gamma   90.00
#
_symmetry.space_group_name_H-M   'P 1'
#
loop_
_entity.id
_entity.type
_entity.pdbx_description
1 polymer ?
#
loop_
_entity_poly.entity_id
_entity_poly.type
_entity_poly.pdbx_seq_one_letter_code
_entity_poly.pdbx_strand_id
1 'polypeptide(L)'
;MNCVIHRTWLAVLLVVALVAGCGAGSAVSDLGLIVHGGVGKTADVRLTPGQRFSLAVDDNASVGDSWLMPDLPDVMVASFISEEYRAASEEPGAGGTRYFVFNAKRPGTTVVTISNCRRCPADRVPADEQSRRASGEAIFRITVA
;
A
#
# COMPACT_ATOMS: atom_id res chain seq x y z
N MET A 1 -19.75 -34.12 -75.51
CA MET A 1 -20.05 -35.38 -74.80
C MET A 1 -19.29 -35.36 -73.48
N ASN A 2 -20.04 -35.42 -72.39
CA ASN A 2 -19.61 -35.18 -71.01
C ASN A 2 -18.62 -36.24 -70.49
N CYS A 3 -17.70 -35.82 -69.62
CA CYS A 3 -17.37 -36.62 -68.43
C CYS A 3 -16.87 -35.71 -67.30
N VAL A 4 -17.62 -35.73 -66.20
CA VAL A 4 -17.31 -35.15 -64.89
C VAL A 4 -16.46 -36.18 -64.13
N ILE A 5 -15.57 -35.75 -63.23
CA ILE A 5 -15.47 -36.22 -61.81
C ILE A 5 -14.13 -35.78 -61.18
N HIS A 6 -14.31 -35.02 -60.09
CA HIS A 6 -13.55 -34.88 -58.85
C HIS A 6 -12.01 -34.90 -58.84
N ARG A 7 -11.46 -33.86 -58.20
CA ARG A 7 -10.68 -34.06 -56.96
C ARG A 7 -10.73 -32.81 -56.09
N THR A 8 -11.17 -33.04 -54.86
CA THR A 8 -11.12 -32.19 -53.69
C THR A 8 -9.70 -31.65 -53.47
N TRP A 9 -9.53 -30.33 -53.41
CA TRP A 9 -8.29 -29.70 -52.96
C TRP A 9 -8.53 -29.02 -51.61
N LEU A 10 -7.78 -29.53 -50.64
CA LEU A 10 -7.58 -29.05 -49.28
C LEU A 10 -7.09 -27.60 -49.27
N ALA A 11 -7.61 -26.79 -48.35
CA ALA A 11 -6.83 -25.76 -47.67
C ALA A 11 -7.52 -25.39 -46.34
N VAL A 12 -7.33 -26.24 -45.32
CA VAL A 12 -7.55 -25.87 -43.92
C VAL A 12 -6.35 -25.02 -43.52
N LEU A 13 -6.53 -23.70 -43.40
CA LEU A 13 -5.56 -22.82 -42.74
C LEU A 13 -5.93 -22.70 -41.27
N LEU A 14 -5.21 -23.48 -40.45
CA LEU A 14 -5.24 -23.45 -38.99
C LEU A 14 -4.79 -22.05 -38.51
N VAL A 15 -5.72 -21.25 -37.99
CA VAL A 15 -5.39 -20.03 -37.24
C VAL A 15 -4.98 -20.46 -35.84
N VAL A 16 -3.68 -20.44 -35.56
CA VAL A 16 -3.15 -20.59 -34.19
C VAL A 16 -3.40 -19.27 -33.45
N ALA A 17 -4.50 -19.22 -32.70
CA ALA A 17 -4.74 -18.15 -31.74
C ALA A 17 -3.84 -18.36 -30.52
N LEU A 18 -2.74 -17.62 -30.46
CA LEU A 18 -1.96 -17.40 -29.24
C LEU A 18 -2.83 -16.63 -28.25
N VAL A 19 -3.56 -17.35 -27.39
CA VAL A 19 -4.14 -16.76 -26.19
C VAL A 19 -2.99 -16.51 -25.23
N ALA A 20 -2.47 -15.28 -25.24
CA ALA A 20 -1.59 -14.79 -24.20
C ALA A 20 -2.39 -14.78 -22.88
N GLY A 21 -2.22 -15.83 -22.09
CA GLY A 21 -2.70 -15.85 -20.71
C GLY A 21 -1.96 -14.77 -19.93
N CYS A 22 -2.58 -13.59 -19.78
CA CYS A 22 -2.25 -12.67 -18.71
C CYS A 22 -2.64 -13.36 -17.41
N GLY A 23 -1.72 -14.17 -16.88
CA GLY A 23 -1.76 -14.56 -15.49
C GLY A 23 -1.64 -13.28 -14.67
N ALA A 24 -2.77 -12.74 -14.24
CA ALA A 24 -2.82 -11.87 -13.07
C ALA A 24 -2.29 -12.70 -11.91
N GLY A 25 -0.96 -12.69 -11.73
CA GLY A 25 -0.34 -13.19 -10.53
C GLY A 25 -0.97 -12.41 -9.40
N SER A 26 -1.80 -13.08 -8.59
CA SER A 26 -2.28 -12.53 -7.33
C SER A 26 -1.05 -12.10 -6.56
N ALA A 27 -0.75 -10.80 -6.58
CA ALA A 27 0.38 -10.26 -5.85
C ALA A 27 0.14 -10.61 -4.39
N VAL A 28 0.88 -11.59 -3.89
CA VAL A 28 0.92 -11.88 -2.46
C VAL A 28 1.23 -10.56 -1.80
N SER A 29 0.28 -10.08 -1.00
CA SER A 29 0.32 -8.72 -0.53
C SER A 29 1.51 -8.56 0.41
N ASP A 30 2.53 -7.83 -0.05
CA ASP A 30 3.85 -7.78 0.61
C ASP A 30 3.89 -6.83 1.83
N LEU A 31 2.76 -6.68 2.53
CA LEU A 31 2.64 -5.77 3.66
C LEU A 31 3.05 -6.41 4.99
N GLY A 32 3.19 -7.74 5.04
CA GLY A 32 3.47 -8.48 6.28
C GLY A 32 2.36 -8.28 7.33
N LEU A 33 2.74 -8.24 8.62
CA LEU A 33 1.80 -7.90 9.70
C LEU A 33 1.36 -6.44 9.59
N ILE A 34 0.06 -6.17 9.54
CA ILE A 34 -0.48 -4.81 9.48
C ILE A 34 -0.87 -4.34 10.89
N VAL A 35 -0.39 -3.16 11.28
CA VAL A 35 -0.75 -2.47 12.53
C VAL A 35 -1.46 -1.17 12.18
N HIS A 36 -2.73 -1.06 12.54
CA HIS A 36 -3.53 0.13 12.27
C HIS A 36 -3.33 1.20 13.35
N GLY A 37 -3.14 2.45 12.90
CA GLY A 37 -3.12 3.64 13.73
C GLY A 37 -4.12 4.67 13.28
N GLY A 38 -3.89 5.92 13.66
CA GLY A 38 -4.71 7.07 13.29
C GLY A 38 -4.40 8.25 14.20
N VAL A 39 -4.89 9.43 13.84
CA VAL A 39 -4.68 10.66 14.61
C VAL A 39 -5.08 10.45 16.08
N GLY A 40 -4.16 10.78 16.99
CA GLY A 40 -4.36 10.66 18.44
C GLY A 40 -4.27 9.25 18.99
N LYS A 41 -3.93 8.25 18.16
CA LYS A 41 -3.81 6.84 18.60
C LYS A 41 -2.36 6.46 18.82
N THR A 42 -2.13 5.63 19.83
CA THR A 42 -0.88 4.89 20.03
C THR A 42 -1.16 3.40 19.87
N ALA A 43 -0.36 2.71 19.07
CA ALA A 43 -0.41 1.27 18.90
C ALA A 43 0.91 0.63 19.34
N ASP A 44 0.84 -0.44 20.13
CA ASP A 44 2.01 -1.23 20.52
C ASP A 44 2.05 -2.50 19.66
N VAL A 45 3.23 -2.85 19.17
CA VAL A 45 3.46 -4.09 18.40
C VAL A 45 4.70 -4.83 18.89
N ARG A 46 4.57 -6.15 19.04
CA ARG A 46 5.69 -7.05 19.28
C ARG A 46 5.95 -7.90 18.05
N LEU A 47 7.21 -7.99 17.66
CA LEU A 47 7.69 -8.64 16.45
C LEU A 47 8.86 -9.55 16.78
N THR A 48 9.13 -10.51 15.90
CA THR A 48 10.38 -11.29 15.92
C THR A 48 11.36 -10.75 14.87
N PRO A 49 12.69 -10.92 15.07
CA PRO A 49 13.69 -10.62 14.04
C PRO A 49 13.36 -11.24 12.68
N GLY A 50 13.44 -10.46 11.61
CA GLY A 50 13.15 -10.89 10.24
C GLY A 50 11.68 -10.78 9.83
N GLN A 51 10.76 -10.49 10.76
CA GLN A 51 9.36 -10.30 10.43
C GLN A 51 9.13 -9.00 9.64
N ARG A 52 8.45 -9.10 8.49
CA ARG A 52 7.95 -7.93 7.75
C ARG A 52 6.65 -7.44 8.37
N PHE A 53 6.48 -6.12 8.45
CA PHE A 53 5.29 -5.47 8.98
C PHE A 53 5.03 -4.13 8.31
N SER A 54 3.78 -3.65 8.40
CA SER A 54 3.35 -2.35 7.90
C SER A 54 2.58 -1.59 8.95
N LEU A 55 2.84 -0.29 9.02
CA LEU A 55 2.04 0.65 9.80
C LEU A 55 1.01 1.27 8.86
N ALA A 56 -0.26 1.16 9.22
CA ALA A 56 -1.38 1.55 8.36
C ALA A 56 -2.17 2.71 8.97
N VAL A 57 -2.49 3.70 8.12
CA VAL A 57 -3.39 4.80 8.45
C VAL A 57 -4.43 4.94 7.35
N ASP A 58 -5.67 5.26 7.74
CA ASP A 58 -6.72 5.60 6.79
C ASP A 58 -6.34 6.92 6.11
N ASP A 59 -6.39 6.95 4.79
CA ASP A 59 -5.95 8.09 3.98
C ASP A 59 -6.98 8.44 2.93
N ASN A 60 -7.38 9.71 2.88
CA ASN A 60 -8.20 10.23 1.81
C ASN A 60 -7.78 11.67 1.44
N ALA A 61 -6.96 11.78 0.39
CA ALA A 61 -6.52 13.07 -0.14
C ALA A 61 -7.68 13.98 -0.59
N SER A 62 -8.81 13.43 -1.03
CA SER A 62 -9.96 14.22 -1.51
C SER A 62 -10.65 15.03 -0.40
N VAL A 63 -10.53 14.59 0.86
CA VAL A 63 -11.03 15.31 2.04
C VAL A 63 -9.93 16.09 2.76
N GLY A 64 -8.73 16.08 2.17
CA GLY A 64 -7.57 16.86 2.58
C GLY A 64 -6.58 16.11 3.46
N ASP A 65 -6.66 14.79 3.62
CA ASP A 65 -5.62 14.08 4.37
C ASP A 65 -4.26 14.21 3.67
N SER A 66 -3.22 14.39 4.48
CA SER A 66 -1.84 14.42 4.02
C SER A 66 -0.99 13.76 5.08
N TRP A 67 -0.63 12.50 4.85
CA TRP A 67 0.17 11.72 5.78
C TRP A 67 1.66 11.80 5.41
N LEU A 68 2.54 11.80 6.41
CA LEU A 68 3.98 11.70 6.23
C LEU A 68 4.62 10.99 7.44
N MET A 69 5.78 10.36 7.24
CA MET A 69 6.64 9.90 8.34
C MET A 69 7.87 10.82 8.41
N PRO A 70 7.92 11.77 9.38
CA PRO A 70 8.94 12.83 9.37
C PRO A 70 10.35 12.29 9.60
N ASP A 71 10.45 11.22 10.39
CA ASP A 71 11.71 10.64 10.82
C ASP A 71 11.66 9.12 10.68
N LEU A 72 12.80 8.53 10.33
CA LEU A 72 12.97 7.09 10.36
C LEU A 72 13.10 6.60 11.82
N PRO A 73 12.58 5.41 12.15
CA PRO A 73 12.88 4.76 13.42
C PRO A 73 14.35 4.37 13.52
N ASP A 74 14.77 3.82 14.66
CA ASP A 74 16.07 3.15 14.76
C ASP A 74 16.14 2.02 13.71
N VAL A 75 16.93 2.27 12.66
CA VAL A 75 17.13 1.39 11.51
C VAL A 75 17.72 0.03 11.88
N MET A 76 18.32 -0.09 13.06
CA MET A 76 18.84 -1.36 13.58
C MET A 76 17.76 -2.21 14.23
N VAL A 77 16.63 -1.60 14.64
CA VAL A 77 15.44 -2.27 15.17
C VAL A 77 14.41 -2.50 14.06
N ALA A 78 14.10 -1.48 13.28
CA ALA A 78 13.14 -1.54 12.18
C ALA A 78 13.65 -0.78 10.95
N SER A 79 13.86 -1.48 9.83
CA SER A 79 14.31 -0.87 8.58
C SER A 79 13.11 -0.57 7.69
N PHE A 80 12.93 0.71 7.34
CA PHE A 80 11.94 1.13 6.35
C PHE A 80 12.26 0.55 4.95
N ILE A 81 11.20 0.25 4.19
CA ILE A 81 11.28 -0.38 2.86
C ILE A 81 10.57 0.49 1.83
N SER A 82 9.29 0.77 2.04
CA SER A 82 8.44 1.47 1.07
C SER A 82 7.26 2.15 1.75
N GLU A 83 6.70 3.12 1.03
CA GLU A 83 5.40 3.70 1.32
C GLU A 83 4.45 3.32 0.17
N GLU A 84 3.28 2.80 0.51
CA GLU A 84 2.28 2.33 -0.46
C GLU A 84 0.92 2.93 -0.14
N TYR A 85 0.15 3.31 -1.17
CA TYR A 85 -1.26 3.67 -1.02
C TYR A 85 -2.13 2.64 -1.75
N ARG A 86 -3.23 2.22 -1.10
CA ARG A 86 -4.22 1.35 -1.71
C ARG A 86 -5.60 1.97 -1.58
N ALA A 87 -6.19 2.29 -2.73
CA ALA A 87 -7.55 2.79 -2.79
C ALA A 87 -8.53 1.71 -2.27
N ALA A 88 -9.56 2.14 -1.55
CA ALA A 88 -10.65 1.27 -1.11
C ALA A 88 -11.58 0.90 -2.28
N SER A 89 -11.71 1.79 -3.26
CA SER A 89 -12.41 1.57 -4.53
C SER A 89 -11.85 2.50 -5.62
N GLU A 90 -12.24 2.24 -6.88
CA GLU A 90 -11.87 3.08 -8.03
C GLU A 90 -12.77 4.33 -8.20
N GLU A 91 -13.69 4.57 -7.26
CA GLU A 91 -14.60 5.71 -7.35
C GLU A 91 -13.88 7.03 -7.07
N PRO A 92 -14.18 8.11 -7.82
CA PRO A 92 -13.59 9.42 -7.54
C PRO A 92 -13.87 9.88 -6.10
N GLY A 93 -12.80 10.24 -5.39
CA GLY A 93 -12.89 10.68 -3.99
C GLY A 93 -12.95 9.55 -2.96
N ALA A 94 -12.93 8.29 -3.39
CA ALA A 94 -12.74 7.17 -2.49
C ALA A 94 -11.40 7.32 -1.75
N GLY A 95 -11.46 7.11 -0.44
CA GLY A 95 -10.25 7.00 0.36
C GLY A 95 -9.56 5.66 0.14
N GLY A 96 -8.65 5.36 1.05
CA GLY A 96 -7.88 4.14 1.04
C GLY A 96 -7.05 4.02 2.30
N THR A 97 -6.00 3.21 2.20
CA THR A 97 -5.06 2.99 3.29
C THR A 97 -3.66 3.32 2.80
N ARG A 98 -2.93 4.09 3.60
CA ARG A 98 -1.50 4.30 3.42
C ARG A 98 -0.72 3.37 4.33
N TYR A 99 0.25 2.67 3.76
CA TYR A 99 1.10 1.70 4.42
C TYR A 99 2.54 2.17 4.40
N PHE A 100 3.19 2.12 5.56
CA PHE A 100 4.63 2.30 5.71
C PHE A 100 5.22 0.94 6.04
N VAL A 101 6.00 0.36 5.12
CA VAL A 101 6.45 -1.03 5.16
C VAL A 101 7.86 -1.12 5.75
N PHE A 102 8.06 -2.08 6.64
CA PHE A 102 9.30 -2.27 7.38
C PHE A 102 9.71 -3.75 7.48
N ASN A 103 10.99 -3.98 7.71
CA ASN A 103 11.51 -5.25 8.21
C ASN A 103 11.95 -5.08 9.66
N ALA A 104 11.48 -5.93 10.56
CA ALA A 104 12.05 -6.08 11.90
C ALA A 104 13.46 -6.66 11.79
N LYS A 105 14.41 -6.04 12.49
CA LYS A 105 15.84 -6.36 12.39
C LYS A 105 16.32 -7.00 13.68
N ARG A 106 16.94 -6.23 14.57
CA ARG A 106 17.51 -6.74 15.81
C ARG A 106 16.55 -6.53 16.98
N PRO A 107 16.67 -7.32 18.05
CA PRO A 107 15.97 -7.06 19.29
C PRO A 107 16.21 -5.63 19.78
N GLY A 108 15.14 -5.00 20.28
CA GLY A 108 15.16 -3.60 20.68
C GLY A 108 13.78 -2.96 20.58
N THR A 109 13.72 -1.68 20.90
CA THR A 109 12.49 -0.90 20.87
C THR A 109 12.70 0.38 20.10
N THR A 110 11.72 0.78 19.28
CA THR A 110 11.73 2.06 18.58
C THR A 110 10.31 2.60 18.49
N VAL A 111 10.18 3.91 18.27
CA VAL A 111 8.91 4.57 18.01
C VAL A 111 8.89 5.02 16.56
N VAL A 112 7.75 4.88 15.89
CA VAL A 112 7.46 5.52 14.61
C VAL A 112 6.29 6.46 14.81
N THR A 113 6.44 7.69 14.34
CA THR A 113 5.39 8.69 14.29
C THR A 113 5.00 8.92 12.84
N ILE A 114 3.70 8.84 12.53
CA ILE A 114 3.15 9.17 11.22
C ILE A 114 2.21 10.37 11.43
N SER A 115 2.49 11.50 10.79
CA SER A 115 1.75 12.75 11.00
C SER A 115 0.80 13.05 9.85
N ASN A 116 -0.45 13.36 10.19
CA ASN A 116 -1.45 13.88 9.27
C ASN A 116 -1.52 15.40 9.42
N CYS A 117 -1.48 16.10 8.29
CA CYS A 117 -1.86 17.51 8.22
C CYS A 117 -3.08 17.66 7.32
N ARG A 118 -4.28 17.66 7.92
CA ARG A 118 -5.53 17.66 7.18
C ARG A 118 -5.83 19.07 6.68
N ARG A 119 -5.99 19.21 5.36
CA ARG A 119 -6.30 20.47 4.64
C ARG A 119 -5.25 21.57 4.86
N CYS A 120 -4.02 21.18 5.15
CA CYS A 120 -2.94 22.14 5.29
C CYS A 120 -2.46 22.67 3.93
N PRO A 121 -1.90 23.90 3.88
CA PRO A 121 -1.15 24.38 2.73
C PRO A 121 0.17 23.61 2.57
N ALA A 122 0.94 23.95 1.54
CA ALA A 122 2.20 23.29 1.22
C ALA A 122 3.25 23.36 2.35
N ASP A 123 3.19 24.38 3.20
CA ASP A 123 4.05 24.52 4.38
C ASP A 123 3.67 23.58 5.55
N ARG A 124 2.57 22.83 5.40
CA ARG A 124 2.03 21.88 6.38
C ARG A 124 1.74 22.52 7.74
N VAL A 125 1.37 23.79 7.75
CA VAL A 125 0.88 24.50 8.93
C VAL A 125 -0.65 24.60 8.85
N PRO A 126 -1.42 24.10 9.83
CA PRO A 126 -2.87 24.23 9.81
C PRO A 126 -3.30 25.70 9.72
N ALA A 127 -4.01 26.05 8.64
CA ALA A 127 -4.44 27.43 8.38
C ALA A 127 -5.57 27.90 9.30
N ASP A 128 -6.36 26.97 9.85
CA ASP A 128 -7.48 27.24 10.73
C ASP A 128 -7.59 26.21 11.86
N GLU A 129 -8.45 26.51 12.84
CA GLU A 129 -8.68 25.67 14.01
C GLU A 129 -9.29 24.30 13.67
N GLN A 130 -10.08 24.22 12.60
CA GLN A 130 -10.67 22.95 12.17
C GLN A 130 -9.59 22.00 11.65
N SER A 131 -8.71 22.51 10.78
CA SER A 131 -7.54 21.80 10.26
C SER A 131 -6.60 21.40 11.38
N ARG A 132 -6.40 22.27 12.37
CA ARG A 132 -5.58 21.98 13.56
C ARG A 132 -6.14 20.81 14.37
N ARG A 133 -7.46 20.78 14.60
CA ARG A 133 -8.13 19.71 15.36
C ARG A 133 -8.20 18.38 14.60
N ALA A 134 -8.23 18.44 13.27
CA ALA A 134 -8.30 17.25 12.42
C ALA A 134 -6.92 16.70 12.03
N SER A 135 -5.85 17.47 12.29
CA SER A 135 -4.47 17.05 12.12
C SER A 135 -3.93 16.40 13.39
N GLY A 136 -2.81 15.69 13.27
CA GLY A 136 -2.11 15.13 14.42
C GLY A 136 -1.32 13.87 14.05
N GLU A 137 -1.03 13.04 15.04
CA GLU A 137 -0.08 11.94 14.89
C GLU A 137 -0.71 10.58 15.19
N ALA A 138 -0.28 9.57 14.43
CA ALA A 138 -0.39 8.17 14.78
C ALA A 138 0.96 7.68 15.30
N ILE A 139 1.00 7.18 16.54
CA ILE A 139 2.23 6.75 17.19
C ILE A 139 2.26 5.22 17.25
N PHE A 140 3.38 4.62 16.89
CA PHE A 140 3.59 3.19 16.90
C PHE A 140 4.81 2.85 17.73
N ARG A 141 4.62 2.05 18.79
CA ARG A 141 5.69 1.56 19.65
C ARG A 141 6.03 0.14 19.23
N ILE A 142 7.21 -0.02 18.66
CA ILE A 142 7.68 -1.28 18.09
C ILE A 142 8.64 -1.90 19.08
N THR A 143 8.40 -3.16 19.42
CA THR A 143 9.32 -4.01 20.16
C THR A 143 9.68 -5.22 19.32
N VAL A 144 10.97 -5.47 19.12
CA VAL A 144 11.49 -6.69 18.53
C VAL A 144 12.12 -7.52 19.65
N ALA A 145 11.71 -8.77 19.81
CA ALA A 145 12.17 -9.67 20.86
C ALA A 145 12.61 -11.03 20.31
#